data_AF-A0A8R1DTC4-F1
#
_entry.id   AF-A0A8R1DTC4-F1
#
_cell.length_a   1.000
_cell.length_b   1.000
_cell.length_c   1.000
_cell.angle_alpha   90.00
_cell.angle_beta   90.00
_cell.angle_gamma   90.00
#
_symmetry.space_group_name_H-M   'P 1'
#
loop_
_entity.id
_entity.type
_entity.pdbx_description
1 polymer ?
#
loop_
_entity_poly.entity_id
_entity_poly.type
_entity_poly.pdbx_seq_one_letter_code
_entity_poly.pdbx_strand_id
1 'polypeptide(L)'
;MTDPSDFIPPAWPLLVYFGMSIVSLPLYFFVFVSLLRLRCFSKAYNTTFYSILLQHCIADLLAMFLFFTTNSARNAHFLRDFYFEYQHYYIAAASYNAIYYTLYIRCTGIVFLSVQRYLIITHPTSVVTHKVQNASTLEIVIVYWSVPTLLSLVVLKDTDFSFDSVETMAIIADQSVIKRNTLMALIVVSTACLICSLAYGALFVFIRRHSASLSR
;
A
#
# COMPACT_ATOMS: atom_id res chain seq x y z
N MET A 1 3.37 -37.46 14.52
CA MET A 1 4.72 -36.86 14.42
C MET A 1 4.64 -35.87 13.28
N THR A 2 4.44 -34.59 13.58
CA THR A 2 4.52 -33.50 12.60
C THR A 2 5.99 -33.26 12.26
N ASP A 3 6.31 -33.28 10.98
CA ASP A 3 7.65 -33.14 10.42
C ASP A 3 8.18 -31.74 10.79
N PRO A 4 9.42 -31.56 11.29
CA PRO A 4 9.95 -30.23 11.67
C PRO A 4 10.04 -29.24 10.50
N SER A 5 9.80 -29.67 9.26
CA SER A 5 9.63 -28.83 8.08
C SER A 5 8.31 -28.03 8.07
N ASP A 6 7.28 -28.46 8.83
CA ASP A 6 5.98 -27.76 8.92
C ASP A 6 6.06 -26.42 9.68
N PHE A 7 7.15 -26.18 10.43
CA PHE A 7 7.32 -24.97 11.25
C PHE A 7 8.16 -23.88 10.57
N ILE A 8 8.75 -24.16 9.40
CA ILE A 8 9.53 -23.15 8.66
C ILE A 8 8.57 -22.42 7.74
N PRO A 9 8.34 -21.10 7.92
CA PRO A 9 7.46 -20.35 7.04
C PRO A 9 7.99 -20.43 5.60
N PRO A 10 7.11 -20.66 4.62
CA PRO A 10 7.54 -20.82 3.24
C PRO A 10 8.25 -19.57 2.74
N ALA A 11 9.44 -19.73 2.14
CA ALA A 11 10.24 -18.62 1.64
C ALA A 11 9.78 -18.10 0.25
N TRP A 12 8.95 -18.87 -0.45
CA TRP A 12 8.48 -18.52 -1.79
C TRP A 12 7.74 -17.16 -1.88
N PRO A 13 6.92 -16.71 -0.90
CA PRO A 13 6.23 -15.43 -1.00
C PRO A 13 7.21 -14.26 -1.02
N LEU A 14 8.29 -14.36 -0.23
CA LEU A 14 9.34 -13.34 -0.18
C LEU A 14 10.12 -13.30 -1.50
N LEU A 15 10.38 -14.46 -2.09
CA LEU A 15 11.09 -14.57 -3.37
C LEU A 15 10.25 -14.03 -4.54
N VAL A 16 8.95 -14.33 -4.56
CA VAL A 16 8.00 -13.76 -5.53
C VAL A 16 7.92 -12.25 -5.37
N TYR A 17 7.77 -11.73 -4.15
CA TYR A 17 7.71 -10.29 -3.91
C TYR A 17 9.00 -9.59 -4.32
N PHE A 18 10.16 -10.21 -4.07
CA PHE A 18 11.45 -9.72 -4.50
C PHE A 18 11.58 -9.65 -6.03
N GLY A 19 11.22 -10.73 -6.73
CA GLY A 19 11.24 -10.77 -8.20
C GLY A 19 10.30 -9.72 -8.83
N MET A 20 9.08 -9.60 -8.30
CA MET A 20 8.13 -8.56 -8.75
C MET A 20 8.66 -7.16 -8.50
N SER A 21 9.28 -6.90 -7.34
CA SER A 21 9.81 -5.59 -6.96
C SER A 21 10.95 -5.14 -7.87
N ILE A 22 11.84 -6.04 -8.31
CA ILE A 22 12.93 -5.71 -9.24
C ILE A 22 12.38 -5.19 -10.57
N VAL A 23 11.32 -5.80 -11.08
CA VAL A 23 10.71 -5.40 -12.36
C VAL A 23 9.86 -4.15 -12.18
N SER A 24 9.10 -4.05 -11.09
CA SER A 24 8.17 -2.94 -10.89
C SER A 24 8.85 -1.64 -10.47
N LEU A 25 9.95 -1.67 -9.71
CA LEU A 25 10.63 -0.47 -9.23
C LEU A 25 11.04 0.51 -10.36
N PRO A 26 11.73 0.08 -11.44
CA PRO A 26 12.07 0.99 -12.53
C PRO A 26 10.82 1.53 -13.25
N LEU A 27 9.76 0.71 -13.37
CA LEU A 27 8.49 1.13 -13.97
C LEU A 27 7.80 2.20 -13.13
N TYR A 28 7.66 1.98 -11.82
CA TYR A 28 7.08 2.97 -10.90
C TYR A 28 7.90 4.25 -10.84
N PHE A 29 9.24 4.15 -10.85
CA PHE A 29 10.11 5.32 -10.88
C PHE A 29 9.93 6.12 -12.19
N PHE A 30 9.85 5.45 -13.34
CA PHE A 30 9.61 6.10 -14.61
C PHE A 30 8.23 6.78 -14.67
N VAL A 31 7.18 6.12 -14.18
CA VAL A 31 5.83 6.68 -14.07
C VAL A 31 5.82 7.89 -13.15
N PHE A 32 6.49 7.82 -12.00
CA PHE A 32 6.62 8.93 -11.06
C PHE A 32 7.25 10.16 -11.71
N VAL A 33 8.42 9.99 -12.36
CA VAL A 33 9.12 11.08 -13.06
C VAL A 33 8.28 11.65 -14.19
N SER A 34 7.60 10.78 -14.95
CA SER A 34 6.72 11.21 -16.05
C SER A 34 5.53 12.02 -15.54
N LEU A 35 4.87 11.60 -14.47
CA LEU A 35 3.75 12.32 -13.86
C LEU A 35 4.18 13.67 -13.29
N LEU A 36 5.33 13.73 -12.60
CA LEU A 36 5.88 14.98 -12.10
C LEU A 36 6.19 15.95 -13.25
N ARG A 37 6.85 15.46 -14.30
CA ARG A 37 7.16 16.26 -15.48
C ARG A 37 5.88 16.80 -16.12
N LEU A 38 4.90 15.95 -16.39
CA LEU A 38 3.62 16.36 -16.99
C LEU A 38 2.88 17.39 -16.13
N ARG A 39 2.95 17.25 -14.80
CA ARG A 39 2.35 18.22 -13.86
C ARG A 39 3.02 19.58 -13.90
N CYS A 40 4.34 19.63 -14.07
CA CYS A 40 5.06 20.90 -14.23
C CYS A 40 4.75 21.58 -15.57
N PHE A 41 4.56 20.81 -16.64
CA PHE A 41 4.32 21.36 -17.98
C PHE A 41 2.86 21.72 -18.27
N SER A 42 1.88 21.04 -17.67
CA SER A 42 0.47 21.26 -18.01
C SER A 42 -0.47 21.22 -16.81
N LYS A 43 -1.31 22.26 -16.69
CA LYS A 43 -2.37 22.37 -15.69
C LYS A 43 -3.44 21.28 -15.83
N ALA A 44 -3.56 20.64 -17.00
CA ALA A 44 -4.49 19.52 -17.22
C ALA A 44 -4.17 18.30 -16.36
N TYR A 45 -2.93 18.17 -15.86
CA TYR A 45 -2.50 17.09 -14.97
C TYR A 45 -2.63 17.45 -13.48
N ASN A 46 -3.20 18.60 -13.15
CA ASN A 46 -3.42 19.03 -11.76
C ASN A 46 -4.83 18.65 -11.25
N THR A 47 -5.37 17.53 -11.71
CA THR A 47 -6.67 17.03 -11.27
C THR A 47 -6.54 16.18 -10.01
N THR A 48 -7.68 15.95 -9.34
CA THR A 48 -7.77 15.03 -8.20
C THR A 48 -7.24 13.65 -8.54
N PHE A 49 -7.55 13.14 -9.75
CA PHE A 49 -7.10 11.83 -10.20
C PHE A 49 -5.57 11.72 -10.19
N TYR A 50 -4.88 12.66 -10.84
CA TYR A 50 -3.42 12.64 -10.93
C TYR A 50 -2.76 12.90 -9.58
N SER A 51 -3.39 13.68 -8.71
CA SER A 51 -2.90 13.90 -7.34
C SER A 51 -2.95 12.61 -6.52
N ILE A 52 -4.07 11.86 -6.56
CA ILE A 52 -4.18 10.55 -5.88
C ILE A 52 -3.20 9.56 -6.51
N LEU A 53 -3.11 9.50 -7.84
CA LEU A 53 -2.21 8.60 -8.56
C LEU A 53 -0.73 8.86 -8.19
N LEU A 54 -0.34 10.13 -8.06
CA LEU A 54 1.00 10.50 -7.63
C LEU A 54 1.29 10.04 -6.20
N GLN A 55 0.35 10.24 -5.26
CA GLN A 55 0.52 9.74 -3.88
C GLN A 55 0.60 8.22 -3.83
N HIS A 56 -0.17 7.53 -4.66
CA HIS A 56 -0.11 6.08 -4.78
C HIS A 56 1.25 5.60 -5.29
N CYS A 57 1.78 6.26 -6.31
CA CYS A 57 3.10 5.97 -6.84
C CYS A 57 4.22 6.20 -5.80
N ILE A 58 4.13 7.28 -5.01
CA ILE A 58 5.05 7.53 -3.89
C ILE A 58 4.95 6.43 -2.84
N ALA A 59 3.74 6.00 -2.49
CA ALA A 59 3.53 4.93 -1.51
C ALA A 59 4.09 3.59 -1.99
N ASP A 60 3.94 3.24 -3.28
CA ASP A 60 4.51 2.02 -3.85
C ASP A 60 6.04 2.06 -3.85
N LEU A 61 6.64 3.18 -4.24
CA LEU A 61 8.09 3.37 -4.17
C LEU A 61 8.61 3.28 -2.74
N LEU A 62 7.91 3.89 -1.78
CA LEU A 62 8.24 3.78 -0.35
C LEU A 62 8.15 2.33 0.14
N ALA A 63 7.11 1.59 -0.25
CA ALA A 63 6.96 0.18 0.12
C ALA A 63 8.09 -0.70 -0.43
N MET A 64 8.49 -0.48 -1.69
CA MET A 64 9.62 -1.19 -2.30
C MET A 64 10.94 -0.81 -1.63
N PHE A 65 11.16 0.47 -1.34
CA PHE A 65 12.34 0.93 -0.63
C PHE A 65 12.45 0.27 0.75
N LEU A 66 11.40 0.32 1.57
CA LEU A 66 11.38 -0.32 2.89
C LEU A 66 11.61 -1.83 2.83
N PHE A 67 11.04 -2.49 1.81
CA PHE A 67 11.27 -3.92 1.58
C PHE A 67 12.75 -4.21 1.24
N PHE A 68 13.35 -3.46 0.32
CA PHE A 68 14.76 -3.65 -0.03
C PHE A 68 15.69 -3.32 1.12
N THR A 69 15.41 -2.28 1.90
CA THR A 69 16.19 -1.92 3.09
C THR A 69 16.12 -3.03 4.14
N THR A 70 14.92 -3.51 4.46
CA THR A 70 14.73 -4.57 5.46
C THR A 70 15.34 -5.90 4.99
N ASN A 71 15.21 -6.25 3.72
CA ASN A 71 15.78 -7.49 3.19
C ASN A 71 17.31 -7.41 3.08
N SER A 72 17.86 -6.27 2.62
CA SER A 72 19.31 -6.03 2.60
C SER A 72 19.91 -6.08 3.99
N ALA A 73 19.21 -5.55 5.00
CA ALA A 73 19.62 -5.60 6.39
C ALA A 73 19.76 -7.02 6.94
N ARG A 74 18.98 -7.97 6.42
CA ARG A 74 19.03 -9.38 6.84
C ARG A 74 20.15 -10.16 6.15
N ASN A 75 20.57 -9.75 4.96
CA ASN A 75 21.54 -10.50 4.14
C ASN A 75 22.98 -9.96 4.24
N ALA A 76 23.17 -8.67 4.48
CA ALA A 76 24.51 -8.07 4.55
C ALA A 76 25.04 -8.10 5.99
N HIS A 77 26.16 -8.80 6.23
CA HIS A 77 26.79 -8.94 7.55
C HIS A 77 26.89 -7.62 8.33
N PHE A 78 27.38 -6.54 7.71
CA PHE A 78 27.51 -5.23 8.37
C PHE A 78 26.16 -4.62 8.79
N LEU A 79 25.15 -4.68 7.91
CA LEU A 79 23.83 -4.14 8.23
C LEU A 79 23.10 -5.00 9.27
N ARG A 80 23.41 -6.29 9.30
CA ARG A 80 22.86 -7.25 10.24
C ARG A 80 23.28 -6.90 11.67
N ASP A 81 24.57 -6.71 11.88
CA ASP A 81 25.09 -6.36 13.20
C ASP A 81 24.53 -5.00 13.67
N PHE A 82 24.42 -4.02 12.77
CA PHE A 82 23.77 -2.74 13.05
C PHE A 82 22.29 -2.89 13.44
N TYR A 83 21.50 -3.63 12.68
CA TYR A 83 20.07 -3.81 12.98
C TYR A 83 19.85 -4.54 14.30
N PHE A 84 20.73 -5.49 14.65
CA PHE A 84 20.65 -6.24 15.89
C PHE A 84 21.06 -5.39 17.11
N GLU A 85 22.15 -4.62 16.98
CA GLU A 85 22.65 -3.74 18.05
C GLU A 85 21.63 -2.63 18.37
N TYR A 86 21.03 -2.04 17.34
CA TYR A 86 20.04 -0.97 17.50
C TYR A 86 18.58 -1.48 17.58
N GLN A 87 18.35 -2.78 17.77
CA GLN A 87 16.99 -3.34 17.80
C GLN A 87 16.10 -2.72 18.89
N HIS A 88 16.71 -2.29 20.01
CA HIS A 88 16.04 -1.61 21.13
C HIS A 88 15.48 -0.23 20.75
N TYR A 89 15.94 0.38 19.65
CA TYR A 89 15.40 1.64 19.11
C TYR A 89 14.19 1.43 18.18
N TYR A 90 13.36 0.42 18.48
CA TYR A 90 12.16 0.08 17.71
C TYR A 90 12.42 -0.34 16.26
N ILE A 91 13.65 -0.71 15.89
CA ILE A 91 13.97 -1.14 14.51
C ILE A 91 13.20 -2.42 14.14
N ALA A 92 13.17 -3.40 15.05
CA ALA A 92 12.41 -4.63 14.83
C ALA A 92 10.90 -4.36 14.68
N ALA A 93 10.37 -3.48 15.53
CA ALA A 93 8.97 -3.04 15.46
C ALA A 93 8.66 -2.30 14.16
N ALA A 94 9.55 -1.40 13.73
CA ALA A 94 9.42 -0.65 12.49
C ALA A 94 9.45 -1.56 11.27
N SER A 95 10.39 -2.52 11.21
CA SER A 95 10.48 -3.49 10.11
C SER A 95 9.24 -4.37 10.00
N TYR A 96 8.70 -4.85 11.13
CA TYR A 96 7.47 -5.65 11.14
C TYR A 96 6.24 -4.81 10.75
N ASN A 97 6.04 -3.67 11.42
CA ASN A 97 4.87 -2.82 11.20
C ASN A 97 4.87 -2.16 9.82
N ALA A 98 6.03 -1.91 9.21
CA ALA A 98 6.14 -1.38 7.85
C ALA A 98 5.44 -2.25 6.80
N ILE A 99 5.43 -3.57 6.97
CA ILE A 99 4.77 -4.50 6.05
C ILE A 99 3.26 -4.25 6.03
N TYR A 100 2.64 -4.17 7.21
CA TYR A 100 1.21 -3.92 7.34
C TYR A 100 0.84 -2.48 6.99
N TYR A 101 1.66 -1.51 7.40
CA TYR A 101 1.46 -0.09 7.09
C TYR A 101 1.44 0.16 5.57
N THR A 102 2.42 -0.38 4.85
CA THR A 102 2.49 -0.25 3.39
C THR A 102 1.40 -1.03 2.67
N LEU A 103 0.94 -2.16 3.21
CA LEU A 103 -0.25 -2.85 2.71
C LEU A 103 -1.49 -1.94 2.82
N TYR A 104 -1.71 -1.31 3.97
CA TYR A 104 -2.91 -0.52 4.22
C TYR A 104 -2.95 0.72 3.32
N ILE A 105 -1.83 1.45 3.20
CA ILE A 105 -1.74 2.61 2.30
C ILE A 105 -2.06 2.21 0.85
N ARG A 106 -1.54 1.08 0.38
CA ARG A 106 -1.80 0.60 -0.99
C ARG A 106 -3.26 0.23 -1.18
N CYS A 107 -3.86 -0.51 -0.26
CA CYS A 107 -5.28 -0.87 -0.31
C CYS A 107 -6.19 0.38 -0.30
N THR A 108 -5.97 1.32 0.61
CA THR A 108 -6.76 2.56 0.67
C THR A 108 -6.56 3.42 -0.58
N GLY A 109 -5.34 3.47 -1.12
CA GLY A 109 -5.04 4.21 -2.34
C GLY A 109 -5.79 3.68 -3.56
N ILE A 110 -5.86 2.35 -3.75
CA ILE A 110 -6.63 1.73 -4.84
C ILE A 110 -8.12 1.99 -4.66
N VAL A 111 -8.63 1.95 -3.42
CA VAL A 111 -10.03 2.30 -3.12
C VAL A 111 -10.32 3.74 -3.50
N PHE A 112 -9.46 4.70 -3.11
CA PHE A 112 -9.64 6.11 -3.47
C PHE A 112 -9.66 6.33 -4.98
N LEU A 113 -8.74 5.70 -5.73
CA LEU A 113 -8.74 5.76 -7.19
C LEU A 113 -10.02 5.19 -7.80
N SER A 114 -10.49 4.05 -7.29
CA SER A 114 -11.68 3.36 -7.81
C SER A 114 -12.96 4.16 -7.55
N VAL A 115 -13.12 4.68 -6.34
CA VAL A 115 -14.26 5.53 -5.95
C VAL A 115 -14.23 6.85 -6.72
N GLN A 116 -13.05 7.47 -6.86
CA GLN A 116 -12.91 8.73 -7.59
C GLN A 116 -13.33 8.57 -9.06
N ARG A 117 -12.90 7.49 -9.74
CA ARG A 117 -13.31 7.19 -11.12
C ARG A 117 -14.80 6.94 -11.22
N TYR A 118 -15.35 6.16 -10.29
CA TYR A 118 -16.78 5.89 -10.23
C TYR A 118 -17.59 7.19 -10.12
N LEU A 119 -17.25 8.07 -9.17
CA LEU A 119 -17.97 9.33 -8.93
C LEU A 119 -17.96 10.26 -10.14
N ILE A 120 -16.80 10.44 -10.77
CA ILE A 120 -16.66 11.34 -11.92
C ILE A 120 -17.47 10.86 -13.13
N ILE A 121 -17.49 9.55 -13.37
CA ILE A 121 -18.11 9.00 -14.59
C ILE A 121 -19.62 8.80 -14.41
N THR A 122 -20.03 8.25 -13.26
CA THR A 122 -21.43 7.86 -13.04
C THR A 122 -22.29 8.99 -12.47
N HIS A 123 -21.69 9.91 -11.71
CA HIS A 123 -22.41 10.99 -11.01
C HIS A 123 -21.71 12.35 -11.15
N PRO A 124 -21.48 12.86 -12.38
CA PRO A 124 -20.71 14.08 -12.61
C PRO A 124 -21.31 15.33 -11.96
N THR A 125 -22.64 15.41 -11.82
CA THR A 125 -23.34 16.58 -11.26
C THR A 125 -23.59 16.49 -9.75
N SER A 126 -23.16 15.41 -9.09
CA SER A 126 -23.39 15.26 -7.66
C SER A 126 -22.54 16.23 -6.84
N VAL A 127 -23.07 16.69 -5.70
CA VAL A 127 -22.36 17.57 -4.76
C VAL A 127 -21.05 16.92 -4.28
N VAL A 128 -21.07 15.60 -4.08
CA VAL A 128 -19.89 14.82 -3.68
C VAL A 128 -18.81 14.86 -4.76
N THR A 129 -19.19 14.64 -6.02
CA THR A 129 -18.25 14.69 -7.15
C THR A 129 -17.64 16.08 -7.31
N HIS A 130 -18.45 17.15 -7.20
CA HIS A 130 -17.93 18.51 -7.22
C HIS A 130 -16.94 18.78 -6.10
N LYS A 131 -17.22 18.32 -4.87
CA LYS A 131 -16.30 18.46 -3.73
C LYS A 131 -14.99 17.71 -3.97
N VAL A 132 -15.05 16.48 -4.46
CA VAL A 132 -13.86 15.66 -4.75
C VAL A 132 -13.02 16.25 -5.88
N GLN A 133 -13.65 16.79 -6.92
CA GLN A 133 -12.95 17.41 -8.06
C GLN A 133 -12.29 18.75 -7.71
N ASN A 134 -12.90 19.52 -6.80
CA ASN A 134 -12.40 20.83 -6.38
C ASN A 134 -11.48 20.78 -5.15
N ALA A 135 -11.22 19.58 -4.59
CA ALA A 135 -10.30 19.41 -3.48
C ALA A 135 -8.90 19.87 -3.86
N SER A 136 -8.28 20.66 -2.99
CA SER A 136 -6.90 21.09 -3.16
C SER A 136 -5.94 19.89 -3.09
N THR A 137 -4.76 20.03 -3.68
CA THR A 137 -3.73 18.97 -3.62
C THR A 137 -3.36 18.64 -2.18
N LEU A 138 -3.29 19.63 -1.29
CA LEU A 138 -2.94 19.43 0.11
C LEU A 138 -4.01 18.64 0.86
N GLU A 139 -5.30 18.94 0.63
CA GLU A 139 -6.40 18.15 1.21
C GLU A 139 -6.35 16.68 0.75
N ILE A 140 -6.08 16.45 -0.54
CA ILE A 140 -5.95 15.10 -1.10
C ILE A 140 -4.79 14.36 -0.42
N VAL A 141 -3.63 15.01 -0.27
CA VAL A 141 -2.47 14.42 0.43
C VAL A 141 -2.84 14.09 1.88
N ILE A 142 -3.43 15.02 2.61
CA ILE A 142 -3.82 14.79 4.01
C ILE A 142 -4.77 13.60 4.11
N VAL A 143 -5.83 13.54 3.29
CA VAL A 143 -6.78 12.42 3.31
C VAL A 143 -6.10 11.10 2.91
N TYR A 144 -5.26 11.13 1.87
CA TYR A 144 -4.57 9.95 1.36
C TYR A 144 -3.69 9.27 2.41
N TRP A 145 -2.94 10.06 3.19
CA TRP A 145 -2.04 9.53 4.20
C TRP A 145 -2.72 9.32 5.56
N SER A 146 -3.61 10.22 5.99
CA SER A 146 -4.24 10.11 7.31
C SER A 146 -5.14 8.89 7.45
N VAL A 147 -5.92 8.53 6.42
CA VAL A 147 -6.84 7.38 6.48
C VAL A 147 -6.10 6.07 6.74
N PRO A 148 -5.08 5.67 5.97
CA PRO A 148 -4.32 4.46 6.29
C PRO A 148 -3.54 4.59 7.60
N THR A 149 -3.02 5.77 7.97
CA THR A 149 -2.37 5.94 9.28
C THR A 149 -3.31 5.67 10.45
N LEU A 150 -4.56 6.18 10.38
CA LEU A 150 -5.57 5.91 11.40
C LEU A 150 -5.93 4.42 11.48
N LEU A 151 -6.06 3.74 10.34
CA LEU A 151 -6.27 2.28 10.30
C LEU A 151 -5.07 1.52 10.89
N SER A 152 -3.85 1.99 10.64
CA SER A 152 -2.63 1.37 11.11
C SER A 152 -2.32 1.62 12.58
N LEU A 153 -3.02 2.53 13.28
CA LEU A 153 -2.84 2.72 14.73
C LEU A 153 -3.04 1.42 15.52
N VAL A 154 -3.90 0.52 15.05
CA VAL A 154 -4.13 -0.80 15.66
C VAL A 154 -2.85 -1.66 15.63
N VAL A 155 -2.07 -1.56 14.56
CA VAL A 155 -0.84 -2.33 14.33
C VAL A 155 0.37 -1.62 14.96
N LEU A 156 0.40 -0.29 14.90
CA LEU A 156 1.50 0.54 15.42
C LEU A 156 1.53 0.61 16.96
N LYS A 157 0.48 0.17 17.64
CA LYS A 157 0.41 0.17 19.10
C LYS A 157 1.38 -0.83 19.74
N ASP A 158 1.67 -1.94 19.06
CA ASP A 158 2.61 -2.94 19.59
C ASP A 158 4.03 -2.54 19.22
N THR A 159 4.93 -2.56 20.19
CA THR A 159 6.36 -2.27 19.99
C THR A 159 7.27 -3.37 20.51
N ASP A 160 6.72 -4.40 21.14
CA ASP A 160 7.46 -5.50 21.73
C ASP A 160 7.85 -6.54 20.67
N PHE A 161 8.79 -6.15 19.82
CA PHE A 161 9.38 -6.98 18.78
C PHE A 161 10.89 -7.06 18.98
N SER A 162 11.45 -8.26 18.85
CA SER A 162 12.90 -8.50 18.93
C SER A 162 13.38 -9.39 17.78
N PHE A 163 14.68 -9.35 17.50
CA PHE A 163 15.29 -10.31 16.58
C PHE A 163 15.78 -11.54 17.36
N ASP A 164 15.53 -12.72 16.80
CA ASP A 164 15.88 -14.02 17.40
C ASP A 164 17.39 -14.21 17.60
N SER A 165 18.17 -14.04 16.53
CA SER A 165 19.63 -14.01 16.60
C SER A 165 20.20 -13.14 15.48
N VAL A 166 21.46 -12.77 15.62
CA VAL A 166 22.21 -12.09 14.56
C VAL A 166 22.22 -12.94 13.29
N GLU A 167 22.25 -14.27 13.40
CA GLU A 167 22.32 -15.16 12.24
C GLU A 167 21.00 -15.31 11.49
N THR A 168 19.90 -15.49 12.22
CA THR A 168 18.57 -15.76 11.65
C THR A 168 17.79 -14.48 11.34
N MET A 169 17.99 -13.40 12.09
CA MET A 169 17.23 -12.15 11.99
C MET A 169 15.72 -12.38 11.85
N ALA A 170 15.21 -13.42 12.50
CA ALA A 170 13.78 -13.71 12.55
C ALA A 170 13.14 -12.76 13.57
N ILE A 171 12.04 -12.11 13.19
CA ILE A 171 11.31 -11.24 14.12
C ILE A 171 10.50 -12.14 15.06
N ILE A 172 10.79 -12.06 16.34
CA ILE A 172 10.02 -12.67 17.41
C ILE A 172 8.90 -11.71 17.76
N ALA A 173 7.66 -12.19 17.63
CA ALA A 173 6.45 -11.48 17.99
C ALA A 173 5.50 -12.44 18.70
N ASP A 174 4.70 -11.92 19.62
CA ASP A 174 3.67 -12.73 20.26
C ASP A 174 2.64 -13.24 19.23
N GLN A 175 2.24 -14.50 19.36
CA GLN A 175 1.26 -15.13 18.47
C GLN A 175 -0.07 -14.37 18.49
N SER A 176 -0.44 -13.76 19.62
CA SER A 176 -1.65 -12.95 19.74
C SER A 176 -1.61 -11.72 18.81
N VAL A 177 -0.45 -11.05 18.74
CA VAL A 177 -0.18 -9.90 17.88
C VAL A 177 -0.20 -10.30 16.41
N ILE A 178 0.49 -11.39 16.05
CA ILE A 178 0.53 -11.91 14.68
C ILE A 178 -0.89 -12.25 14.19
N LYS A 179 -1.68 -12.97 15.00
CA LYS A 179 -3.06 -13.35 14.66
C LYS A 179 -3.95 -12.12 14.46
N ARG A 180 -3.86 -11.13 15.36
CA ARG A 180 -4.63 -9.88 15.25
C ARG A 180 -4.26 -9.11 13.99
N ASN A 181 -2.98 -8.89 13.73
CA ASN A 181 -2.52 -8.09 12.59
C ASN A 181 -2.84 -8.77 11.27
N THR A 182 -2.74 -10.10 11.23
CA THR A 182 -3.16 -10.90 10.06
C THR A 182 -4.66 -10.83 9.82
N LEU A 183 -5.48 -10.97 10.87
CA LEU A 183 -6.93 -10.84 10.76
C LEU A 183 -7.33 -9.43 10.27
N MET A 184 -6.73 -8.38 10.82
CA MET A 184 -6.97 -7.01 10.40
C MET A 184 -6.55 -6.78 8.94
N ALA A 185 -5.40 -7.31 8.53
CA ALA A 185 -4.96 -7.25 7.14
C ALA A 185 -5.95 -7.93 6.19
N LEU A 186 -6.46 -9.12 6.57
CA LEU A 186 -7.50 -9.80 5.79
C LEU A 186 -8.76 -8.95 5.67
N ILE A 187 -9.23 -8.35 6.76
CA ILE A 187 -10.41 -7.47 6.74
C ILE A 187 -10.19 -6.27 5.82
N VAL A 188 -9.04 -5.58 5.93
CA VAL A 188 -8.73 -4.41 5.10
C VAL A 188 -8.63 -4.78 3.62
N VAL A 189 -7.97 -5.89 3.29
CA VAL A 189 -7.84 -6.35 1.90
C VAL A 189 -9.19 -6.78 1.34
N SER A 190 -9.97 -7.58 2.07
CA SER A 190 -11.29 -8.03 1.63
C SER A 190 -12.26 -6.86 1.43
N THR A 191 -12.30 -5.90 2.35
CA THR A 191 -13.15 -4.71 2.22
C THR A 191 -12.72 -3.83 1.04
N ALA A 192 -11.42 -3.63 0.84
CA ALA A 192 -10.89 -2.90 -0.31
C ALA A 192 -11.27 -3.59 -1.63
N CYS A 193 -11.10 -4.91 -1.73
CA CYS A 193 -11.50 -5.69 -2.90
C CYS A 193 -13.00 -5.55 -3.19
N LEU A 194 -13.86 -5.72 -2.17
CA LEU A 194 -15.31 -5.59 -2.32
C LEU A 194 -15.71 -4.21 -2.84
N ILE A 195 -15.19 -3.13 -2.23
CA ILE A 195 -15.49 -1.76 -2.64
C ILE A 195 -15.03 -1.53 -4.09
N CYS A 196 -13.83 -1.98 -4.44
CA CYS A 196 -13.30 -1.81 -5.80
C CYS A 196 -14.13 -2.60 -6.82
N SER A 197 -14.48 -3.85 -6.54
CA SER A 197 -15.32 -4.68 -7.41
C SER A 197 -16.70 -4.05 -7.62
N LEU A 198 -17.32 -3.51 -6.58
CA LEU A 198 -18.60 -2.81 -6.68
C LEU A 198 -18.48 -1.51 -7.50
N ALA A 199 -17.46 -0.69 -7.24
CA ALA A 199 -17.23 0.56 -7.96
C ALA A 199 -16.99 0.32 -9.47
N TYR A 200 -16.12 -0.62 -9.81
CA TYR A 200 -15.85 -0.98 -11.22
C TYR A 200 -17.03 -1.70 -11.88
N GLY A 201 -17.74 -2.56 -11.15
CA GLY A 201 -18.94 -3.22 -11.65
C GLY A 201 -20.04 -2.21 -12.00
N ALA A 202 -20.31 -1.26 -11.11
CA ALA A 202 -21.28 -0.18 -11.34
C ALA A 202 -20.83 0.73 -12.49
N LEU A 203 -19.54 1.07 -12.57
CA LEU A 203 -18.97 1.82 -13.67
C LEU A 203 -19.19 1.13 -15.02
N PHE A 204 -18.90 -0.18 -15.09
CA PHE A 204 -19.08 -0.97 -16.30
C PHE A 204 -20.54 -1.00 -16.77
N VAL A 205 -21.48 -1.24 -15.84
CA VAL A 205 -22.92 -1.24 -16.14
C VAL A 205 -23.38 0.12 -16.66
N PHE A 206 -22.93 1.21 -16.03
CA PHE A 206 -23.26 2.57 -16.45
C PHE A 206 -22.78 2.86 -17.87
N ILE A 207 -21.51 2.58 -18.17
CA ILE A 207 -20.92 2.79 -19.49
C ILE A 207 -21.69 1.97 -20.55
N ARG A 208 -21.97 0.69 -20.28
CA ARG A 208 -22.69 -0.18 -21.22
C ARG A 208 -24.09 0.35 -21.53
N ARG A 209 -24.82 0.85 -20.54
CA ARG A 209 -26.17 1.42 -20.73
C ARG A 209 -26.14 2.69 -21.59
N HIS A 210 -25.20 3.60 -21.32
CA HIS A 210 -25.11 4.86 -22.09
C HIS A 210 -24.52 4.67 -23.49
N SER A 211 -23.56 3.76 -23.70
CA SER A 211 -23.07 3.44 -25.04
C SER A 211 -24.15 2.79 -25.92
N ALA A 212 -24.98 1.91 -25.35
CA ALA A 212 -26.11 1.32 -26.08
C ALA A 212 -27.20 2.35 -26.42
N SER A 213 -27.37 3.38 -25.58
CA SER A 213 -28.30 4.48 -25.84
C SER A 213 -27.82 5.42 -26.95
N LEU A 214 -26.51 5.53 -27.19
CA LEU A 214 -25.92 6.36 -28.25
C LEU A 214 -25.87 5.66 -29.62
N SER A 215 -26.08 4.33 -29.66
CA SER A 215 -26.11 3.55 -30.91
C SER A 215 -27.52 3.31 -31.47
N ARG A 216 -28.54 3.96 -30.89
CA ARG A 216 -29.93 4.01 -31.39
C ARG A 216 -30.24 5.42 -31.84
#